data_AF-A0A212CAS1-F1
#
_entry.id   AF-A0A212CAS1-F1
#
_cell.length_a   1.000
_cell.length_b   1.000
_cell.length_c   1.000
_cell.angle_alpha   90.00
_cell.angle_beta   90.00
_cell.angle_gamma   90.00
#
_symmetry.space_group_name_H-M   'P 1'
#
loop_
_entity.id
_entity.type
_entity.pdbx_description
1 polymer ?
#
loop_
_entity_poly.entity_id
_entity_poly.type
_entity_poly.pdbx_seq_one_letter_code
_entity_poly.pdbx_strand_id
1 'polypeptide(L)'
;CLRIAVYEEGGKFIGHRILPVQAIRPGYHYICLRNERNQPLMLPALFVYIEVKDYVPDTYADVIEALSNPIRYVNLMEQRAKQLAALTLEDEEEVKK
;
A
#
# COMPACT_ATOMS: atom_id res chain seq x y z
N CYS A 1 8.70 -12.08 -11.61
CA CYS A 1 7.34 -12.35 -12.14
C CYS A 1 6.53 -13.05 -11.05
N LEU A 2 5.23 -12.80 -10.96
CA LEU A 2 4.34 -13.52 -10.05
C LEU A 2 3.76 -14.74 -10.77
N ARG A 3 3.81 -15.91 -10.16
CA ARG A 3 3.22 -17.13 -10.69
C ARG A 3 2.15 -17.63 -9.72
N ILE A 4 0.95 -17.84 -10.25
CA ILE A 4 -0.15 -18.49 -9.54
C ILE A 4 -0.32 -19.86 -10.18
N ALA A 5 -0.31 -20.92 -9.38
CA ALA A 5 -0.52 -22.29 -9.83
C ALA A 5 -1.56 -22.97 -8.96
N VAL A 6 -2.45 -23.73 -9.59
CA VAL A 6 -3.59 -24.40 -8.95
C VAL A 6 -3.41 -25.90 -9.08
N TYR A 7 -3.58 -26.59 -7.97
CA TYR A 7 -3.45 -28.03 -7.84
C TYR A 7 -4.70 -28.59 -7.15
N GLU A 8 -5.09 -29.80 -7.51
CA GLU A 8 -6.05 -30.60 -6.72
C GLU A 8 -5.40 -31.09 -5.42
N GLU A 9 -6.20 -31.57 -4.48
CA GLU A 9 -5.74 -32.09 -3.18
C GLU A 9 -4.68 -33.20 -3.31
N GLY A 10 -4.75 -34.03 -4.37
CA GLY A 10 -3.75 -35.05 -4.69
C GLY A 10 -2.46 -34.53 -5.34
N GLY A 11 -2.25 -33.21 -5.44
CA GLY A 11 -1.09 -32.60 -6.09
C GLY A 11 -1.15 -32.58 -7.62
N LYS A 12 -2.25 -33.04 -8.22
CA LYS A 12 -2.45 -33.00 -9.67
C LYS A 12 -2.60 -31.55 -10.15
N PHE A 13 -1.82 -31.17 -11.15
CA PHE A 13 -1.83 -29.82 -11.72
C PHE A 13 -3.11 -29.55 -12.52
N ILE A 14 -3.79 -28.43 -12.24
CA ILE A 14 -4.96 -27.96 -12.99
C ILE A 14 -4.54 -26.90 -14.02
N GLY A 15 -3.75 -25.93 -13.59
CA GLY A 15 -3.38 -24.79 -14.43
C GLY A 15 -2.58 -23.73 -13.68
N HIS A 16 -2.06 -22.77 -14.44
CA HIS A 16 -1.28 -21.66 -13.89
C HIS A 16 -1.49 -20.35 -14.65
N ARG A 17 -1.01 -19.26 -14.06
CA ARG A 17 -0.84 -17.98 -14.74
C ARG A 17 0.48 -17.35 -14.32
N ILE A 18 1.20 -16.80 -15.29
CA ILE A 18 2.37 -15.95 -15.06
C ILE A 18 1.96 -14.51 -15.30
N LEU A 19 2.19 -13.65 -14.32
CA LEU A 19 1.90 -12.21 -14.37
C LEU A 19 3.20 -11.42 -14.19
N PRO A 20 3.59 -10.55 -15.15
CA PRO A 20 4.74 -9.68 -14.98
C PRO A 20 4.42 -8.61 -13.92
N VAL A 21 5.22 -8.56 -12.84
CA VAL A 21 4.95 -7.71 -11.65
C VAL A 21 4.75 -6.24 -12.04
N GLN A 22 5.53 -5.74 -13.00
CA GLN A 22 5.45 -4.36 -13.49
C GLN A 22 4.12 -3.99 -14.16
N ALA A 23 3.32 -4.97 -14.63
CA ALA A 23 2.06 -4.72 -15.33
C ALA A 23 0.84 -5.26 -14.58
N ILE A 24 1.01 -5.71 -13.32
CA ILE A 24 -0.11 -6.16 -12.48
C ILE A 24 -0.94 -4.96 -12.08
N ARG A 25 -2.26 -5.05 -12.28
CA ARG A 25 -3.22 -4.03 -11.86
C ARG A 25 -3.79 -4.39 -10.49
N PRO A 26 -3.87 -3.44 -9.54
CA PRO A 26 -4.51 -3.68 -8.25
C PRO A 26 -6.04 -3.83 -8.40
N GLY A 27 -6.70 -4.32 -7.35
CA GLY A 27 -8.14 -4.52 -7.27
C GLY A 27 -8.58 -5.97 -7.47
N TYR A 28 -9.88 -6.16 -7.71
CA TYR A 28 -10.49 -7.46 -7.96
C TYR A 28 -10.39 -7.86 -9.43
N HIS A 29 -9.86 -9.04 -9.71
CA HIS A 29 -9.63 -9.54 -11.07
C HIS A 29 -10.00 -11.01 -11.22
N TYR A 30 -10.49 -11.37 -12.40
CA TYR A 30 -10.54 -12.76 -12.85
C TYR A 30 -9.24 -13.15 -13.54
N ILE A 31 -8.66 -14.27 -13.14
CA ILE A 31 -7.45 -14.84 -13.73
C ILE A 31 -7.80 -16.17 -14.38
N CYS A 32 -7.95 -16.16 -15.71
CA CYS A 32 -8.09 -17.38 -16.50
C CYS A 32 -6.78 -18.18 -16.49
N LEU A 33 -6.87 -19.44 -16.08
CA LEU A 33 -5.74 -20.35 -15.98
C LEU A 33 -5.28 -20.84 -17.36
N ARG A 34 -4.05 -21.31 -17.41
CA ARG A 34 -3.39 -21.87 -18.60
C ARG A 34 -2.75 -23.21 -18.26
N ASN A 35 -2.67 -24.12 -19.23
CA ASN A 35 -1.97 -25.40 -19.08
C ASN A 35 -0.43 -25.22 -19.02
N GLU A 36 0.34 -26.30 -18.92
CA GLU A 36 1.81 -26.26 -18.83
C GLU A 36 2.46 -25.62 -20.07
N ARG A 37 1.80 -25.71 -21.23
CA ARG A 37 2.24 -25.09 -22.49
C ARG A 37 1.76 -23.64 -22.64
N ASN A 38 1.24 -23.04 -21.58
CA ASN A 38 0.72 -21.68 -21.56
C ASN A 38 -0.46 -21.45 -22.52
N GLN A 39 -1.21 -22.51 -22.85
CA GLN A 39 -2.45 -22.43 -23.63
C GLN A 39 -3.64 -22.14 -22.71
N PRO A 40 -4.60 -21.29 -23.12
CA PRO A 40 -5.73 -20.91 -22.27
C PRO A 40 -6.66 -22.08 -21.97
N LEU A 41 -7.05 -22.22 -20.70
CA LEU A 41 -8.14 -23.09 -20.28
C LEU A 41 -9.45 -22.28 -20.27
N MET A 42 -10.54 -22.85 -20.78
CA MET A 42 -11.78 -22.10 -21.03
C MET A 42 -12.57 -21.78 -19.75
N LEU A 43 -12.75 -22.77 -18.87
CA LEU A 43 -13.59 -22.66 -17.67
C LEU A 43 -12.81 -22.32 -16.39
N PRO A 44 -11.60 -22.87 -16.15
CA PRO A 44 -10.88 -22.64 -14.91
C PRO A 44 -10.39 -21.19 -14.78
N ALA A 45 -10.96 -20.46 -13.81
CA ALA A 45 -10.55 -19.11 -13.46
C ALA A 45 -10.52 -18.92 -11.94
N LEU A 46 -9.61 -18.07 -11.47
CA LEU A 46 -9.57 -17.61 -10.09
C LEU A 46 -10.13 -16.20 -9.99
N PHE A 47 -10.91 -15.93 -8.95
CA PHE A 47 -11.26 -14.57 -8.56
C PHE A 47 -10.35 -14.15 -7.41
N VAL A 48 -9.55 -13.10 -7.62
CA VAL A 48 -8.54 -12.66 -6.66
C VAL A 48 -8.62 -11.16 -6.42
N TYR A 49 -8.24 -10.74 -5.22
CA TYR A 49 -7.90 -9.36 -4.91
C TYR A 49 -6.39 -9.20 -4.92
N ILE A 50 -5.90 -8.19 -5.65
CA ILE A 50 -4.48 -7.89 -5.75
C ILE A 50 -4.24 -6.48 -5.21
N GLU A 51 -3.30 -6.36 -4.30
CA GLU A 51 -2.79 -5.06 -3.84
C GLU A 51 -1.38 -4.86 -4.40
N VAL A 52 -1.15 -3.70 -5.02
CA VAL A 52 0.17 -3.28 -5.53
C VAL A 52 0.48 -1.94 -4.88
N LYS A 53 1.58 -1.88 -4.15
CA LYS A 53 2.05 -0.69 -3.43
C LYS A 53 3.53 -0.51 -3.68
N ASP A 54 3.97 0.74 -3.64
CA ASP A 54 5.39 1.06 -3.61
C ASP A 54 5.95 0.72 -2.23
N TYR A 55 7.10 0.05 -2.20
CA TYR A 55 7.77 -0.29 -0.96
C TYR A 55 8.37 0.98 -0.33
N VAL A 56 8.01 1.24 0.91
CA VAL A 56 8.58 2.28 1.75
C VAL A 56 9.18 1.58 2.98
N PRO A 57 10.48 1.70 3.25
CA PRO A 57 11.05 1.20 4.50
C PRO A 57 10.46 1.92 5.70
N ASP A 58 10.27 1.20 6.81
CA ASP A 58 9.64 1.73 8.03
C ASP A 58 10.33 2.99 8.57
N THR A 59 11.66 3.10 8.40
CA THR A 59 12.45 4.28 8.79
C THR A 59 12.06 5.56 8.07
N TYR A 60 11.38 5.47 6.93
CA TYR A 60 10.98 6.60 6.10
C TYR A 60 9.46 6.81 6.06
N ALA A 61 8.68 6.08 6.86
CA ALA A 61 7.22 6.16 6.84
C ALA A 61 6.71 7.61 7.04
N ASP A 62 7.19 8.29 8.09
CA ASP A 62 6.80 9.66 8.41
C ASP A 62 7.17 10.66 7.30
N VAL A 63 8.34 10.45 6.68
CA VAL A 63 8.84 11.31 5.59
C VAL A 63 7.96 11.16 4.36
N ILE A 64 7.64 9.92 3.97
CA ILE A 64 6.76 9.66 2.83
C ILE A 64 5.34 10.16 3.09
N GLU A 65 4.82 10.01 4.31
CA GLU A 65 3.52 10.56 4.68
C GLU A 65 3.49 12.08 4.55
N ALA A 66 4.53 12.77 5.04
CA ALA A 66 4.68 14.21 4.89
C ALA A 66 4.77 14.65 3.42
N LEU A 67 5.50 13.92 2.59
CA LEU A 67 5.64 14.21 1.15
C LEU A 67 4.36 13.91 0.37
N SER A 68 3.60 12.88 0.74
CA SER A 68 2.35 12.51 0.09
C SER A 68 1.23 13.54 0.32
N ASN A 69 1.26 14.25 1.46
CA ASN A 69 0.29 15.29 1.79
C ASN A 69 0.96 16.46 2.55
N PRO A 70 1.67 17.34 1.82
CA PRO A 70 2.51 18.37 2.43
C PRO A 70 1.69 19.46 3.13
N ILE A 71 0.52 19.82 2.60
CA ILE A 71 -0.35 20.84 3.19
C ILE A 71 -0.82 20.40 4.58
N ARG A 72 -1.26 19.14 4.72
CA ARG A 72 -1.68 18.59 6.01
C ARG A 72 -0.53 18.58 7.02
N TYR A 73 0.68 18.20 6.57
CA TYR A 73 1.86 18.16 7.42
C TYR A 73 2.22 19.54 7.97
N VAL A 74 2.31 20.55 7.10
CA VAL A 74 2.63 21.94 7.50
C VAL A 74 1.56 22.49 8.45
N ASN A 75 0.28 22.31 8.13
CA ASN A 75 -0.82 22.76 8.99
C ASN A 75 -0.75 22.14 10.40
N LEU A 76 -0.46 20.84 10.48
CA LEU A 76 -0.35 20.14 11.77
C LEU A 76 0.87 20.63 12.56
N MET A 77 2.00 20.90 11.89
CA MET A 77 3.19 21.47 12.51
C MET A 77 2.94 22.87 13.07
N GLU A 78 2.28 23.75 12.30
CA GLU A 78 1.90 25.07 12.78
C GLU A 78 0.91 25.02 13.95
N GLN A 79 -0.07 24.12 13.92
CA GLN A 79 -1.01 23.92 15.03
C GLN A 79 -0.29 23.47 16.30
N ARG A 80 0.63 22.51 16.19
CA ARG A 80 1.46 22.04 17.32
C ARG A 80 2.33 23.18 17.87
N ALA A 81 2.95 23.97 17.00
CA ALA A 81 3.77 25.11 17.42
C ALA A 81 2.94 26.17 18.16
N LYS A 82 1.72 26.50 17.67
CA LYS A 82 0.80 27.45 18.33
C LYS A 82 0.33 26.94 19.69
N GLN A 83 -0.01 25.66 19.80
CA GLN A 83 -0.43 25.05 21.07
C GLN A 83 0.72 25.04 22.08
N LEU A 84 1.94 24.69 21.64
CA LEU A 84 3.12 24.70 22.49
C LEU A 84 3.44 26.11 22.96
N ALA A 85 3.39 27.11 22.07
CA ALA A 85 3.58 28.50 22.45
C ALA A 85 2.60 28.96 23.53
N ALA A 86 1.31 28.59 23.44
CA ALA A 86 0.32 28.91 24.45
C ALA A 86 0.59 28.26 25.82
N LEU A 87 1.28 27.11 25.86
CA LEU A 87 1.69 26.40 27.08
C LEU A 87 3.01 26.92 27.66
N THR A 88 3.92 27.40 26.80
CA THR A 88 5.24 27.92 27.17
C THR A 88 5.29 29.45 27.27
N LEU A 89 4.15 30.14 27.13
CA LEU A 89 4.04 31.51 27.63
C LEU A 89 4.22 31.44 29.14
N GLU A 90 5.47 31.59 29.55
CA GLU A 90 5.88 32.06 30.86
C GLU A 90 5.04 33.29 31.20
N ASP A 91 4.68 33.41 32.47
CA ASP A 91 3.99 34.53 33.11
C ASP A 91 4.77 35.87 32.98
N GLU A 92 5.08 36.32 31.77
CA GLU A 92 5.67 37.62 31.48
C GLU A 92 4.59 38.70 31.34
N GLU A 93 3.84 38.96 32.42
CA GLU A 93 3.40 40.31 32.82
C GLU A 93 2.54 40.28 34.11
N GLU A 94 3.08 39.73 35.20
CA GLU A 94 2.61 40.02 36.56
C GLU A 94 3.59 40.98 37.30
N VAL A 95 4.21 41.96 36.62
CA VAL A 95 4.90 43.08 37.30
C VAL A 95 4.79 44.38 36.49
N LYS A 96 3.64 45.05 36.57
CA LYS A 96 3.57 46.52 36.51
C LYS A 96 2.83 47.01 37.75
N LYS A 97 3.58 47.13 38.85
CA LYS A 97 3.23 48.00 39.98
C LYS A 97 3.76 49.40 39.71
#